data_AF-A0A518E385-F1
#
_entry.id   AF-A0A518E385-F1
#
_cell.length_a   1.000
_cell.length_b   1.000
_cell.length_c   1.000
_cell.angle_alpha   90.00
_cell.angle_beta   90.00
_cell.angle_gamma   90.00
#
_symmetry.space_group_name_H-M   'P 1'
#
loop_
_entity.id
_entity.type
_entity.pdbx_description
1 polymer ?
#
loop_
_entity_poly.entity_id
_entity_poly.type
_entity_poly.pdbx_seq_one_letter_code
_entity_poly.pdbx_strand_id
1 'polypeptide(L)'
;MALFSPKRLPNGNILITAWEKNVDYPGNWEHLIEVKPNYSNWDNSSLPAHGVGGTIVWEWHLLDHLIPEGENSKDYPSKWDPENGAPRINAVQYDPKLNQILISSNNEIWIIKKFTTIDLYLYKLYQKLFTRIFGNFFGEVLLSQLFSEPGDLLYRWGDPATYLGADTSHPQTSFFQHGVGWIDRFTEFGYTIPKGKGVGNILFLNNQFPAGSSVQEFTPPLRRNGSYTQPAYGEPFEPSGLVWQYNTVIEGGLPPAPFLGSAQRLPNGNTLIGAGPSGACIEVTQDRTIVWKYIVPVANGCSRPGSRRC
;
A
#
# COMPACT_ATOMS: atom_id res chain seq x y z
N MET A 1 -12.13 -3.82 15.22
CA MET A 1 -12.00 -2.38 14.90
C MET A 1 -10.92 -2.30 13.84
N ALA A 2 -11.30 -2.21 12.56
CA ALA A 2 -10.32 -2.06 11.50
C ALA A 2 -9.74 -0.64 11.61
N LEU A 3 -8.42 -0.54 11.64
CA LEU A 3 -7.73 0.75 11.56
C LEU A 3 -7.79 1.19 10.11
N PHE A 4 -8.87 1.89 9.77
CA PHE A 4 -8.99 2.57 8.49
C PHE A 4 -7.94 3.70 8.47
N SER A 5 -7.08 3.71 7.47
CA SER A 5 -6.16 4.84 7.21
C SER A 5 -6.76 5.72 6.11
N PRO A 6 -7.79 6.55 6.39
CA PRO A 6 -8.39 7.38 5.35
C PRO A 6 -7.35 8.33 4.75
N LYS A 7 -7.36 8.49 3.43
CA LYS A 7 -6.51 9.44 2.72
C LYS A 7 -7.36 10.53 2.10
N ARG A 8 -7.14 11.79 2.50
CA ARG A 8 -7.74 12.94 1.83
C ARG A 8 -7.09 13.16 0.47
N LEU A 9 -7.92 13.38 -0.55
CA LEU A 9 -7.52 13.64 -1.92
C LEU A 9 -7.52 15.15 -2.23
N PRO A 10 -6.76 15.61 -3.25
CA PRO A 10 -6.69 17.05 -3.58
C PRO A 10 -8.02 17.68 -3.98
N ASN A 11 -8.96 16.88 -4.50
CA ASN A 11 -10.32 17.33 -4.86
C ASN A 11 -11.25 17.47 -3.63
N GLY A 12 -10.75 17.22 -2.42
CA GLY A 12 -11.50 17.26 -1.17
C GLY A 12 -12.09 15.91 -0.75
N ASN A 13 -12.20 14.95 -1.67
CA ASN A 13 -12.75 13.64 -1.40
C ASN A 13 -11.84 12.83 -0.45
N ILE A 14 -12.36 11.72 0.04
CA ILE A 14 -11.64 10.83 0.95
C ILE A 14 -11.59 9.44 0.33
N LEU A 15 -10.38 8.91 0.17
CA LEU A 15 -10.14 7.52 -0.19
C LEU A 15 -10.07 6.68 1.09
N ILE A 16 -10.88 5.63 1.18
CA ILE A 16 -10.96 4.74 2.33
C ILE A 16 -10.98 3.28 1.89
N THR A 17 -10.55 2.42 2.79
CA THR A 17 -10.73 0.97 2.64
C THR A 17 -12.12 0.57 3.12
N ALA A 18 -12.71 -0.40 2.43
CA ALA A 18 -14.00 -0.98 2.69
C ALA A 18 -13.92 -2.49 2.48
N TRP A 19 -14.92 -3.20 2.98
CA TRP A 19 -15.06 -4.63 2.72
C TRP A 19 -16.28 -4.91 1.86
N GLU A 20 -16.12 -5.84 0.95
CA GLU A 20 -17.21 -6.45 0.20
C GLU A 20 -17.34 -7.94 0.55
N LYS A 21 -18.57 -8.43 0.41
CA LYS A 21 -18.88 -9.85 0.51
C LYS A 21 -19.13 -10.39 -0.87
N ASN A 22 -18.63 -11.59 -1.13
CA ASN A 22 -18.85 -12.30 -2.37
C ASN A 22 -19.33 -13.74 -2.07
N VAL A 23 -20.14 -14.29 -2.96
CA VAL A 23 -20.73 -15.64 -2.82
C VAL A 23 -19.77 -16.73 -3.28
N ASP A 24 -18.97 -16.46 -4.31
CA ASP A 24 -18.02 -17.38 -4.91
C ASP A 24 -16.72 -17.44 -4.09
N TYR A 25 -16.35 -16.31 -3.48
CA TYR A 25 -15.17 -16.19 -2.62
C TYR A 25 -15.55 -15.83 -1.18
N PRO A 26 -15.70 -16.81 -0.27
CA PRO A 26 -16.07 -16.55 1.11
C PRO A 26 -14.97 -15.75 1.84
N GLY A 27 -15.35 -14.66 2.50
CA GLY A 27 -14.42 -13.79 3.22
C GLY A 27 -14.86 -12.33 3.22
N ASN A 28 -14.08 -11.49 3.88
CA ASN A 28 -14.20 -10.03 3.74
C ASN A 28 -13.13 -9.57 2.76
N TRP A 29 -13.54 -9.32 1.52
CA TRP A 29 -12.63 -8.89 0.47
C TRP A 29 -12.45 -7.38 0.52
N GLU A 30 -11.22 -6.94 0.29
CA GLU A 30 -10.86 -5.52 0.41
C GLU A 30 -11.21 -4.76 -0.87
N HIS A 31 -11.81 -3.59 -0.69
CA HIS A 31 -12.25 -2.67 -1.72
C HIS A 31 -11.81 -1.25 -1.31
N LEU A 32 -11.34 -0.45 -2.26
CA LEU A 32 -11.13 0.98 -2.07
C LEU A 32 -12.27 1.84 -2.62
N ILE A 33 -12.82 2.72 -1.80
CA ILE A 33 -13.86 3.68 -2.22
C ILE A 33 -13.38 5.12 -2.06
N GLU A 34 -13.64 5.93 -3.07
CA GLU A 34 -13.55 7.39 -2.96
C GLU A 34 -14.93 7.94 -2.61
N VAL A 35 -15.02 8.58 -1.46
CA VAL A 35 -16.23 9.20 -0.96
C VAL A 35 -16.11 10.71 -1.10
N LYS A 36 -17.08 11.32 -1.77
CA LYS A 36 -17.33 12.76 -1.71
C LYS A 36 -18.12 13.05 -0.42
N PRO A 37 -17.52 13.69 0.59
CA PRO A 37 -18.20 13.96 1.85
C PRO A 37 -19.36 14.94 1.65
N ASN A 38 -20.44 14.76 2.40
CA ASN A 38 -21.46 15.80 2.52
C ASN A 38 -21.02 16.83 3.57
N TYR A 39 -20.46 17.96 3.11
CA TYR A 39 -19.87 18.97 3.99
C TYR A 39 -20.89 19.84 4.75
N SER A 40 -22.20 19.59 4.65
CA SER A 40 -23.23 20.41 5.32
C SER A 40 -23.07 20.49 6.85
N ASN A 41 -22.23 19.65 7.46
CA ASN A 41 -21.94 19.62 8.89
C ASN A 41 -20.44 19.84 9.25
N TRP A 42 -19.61 20.34 8.32
CA TRP A 42 -18.16 20.44 8.56
C TRP A 42 -17.77 21.78 9.20
N ASP A 43 -17.49 21.77 10.51
CA ASP A 43 -16.69 22.79 11.17
C ASP A 43 -15.19 22.48 11.01
N ASN A 44 -14.39 23.51 10.78
CA ASN A 44 -13.22 23.49 9.91
C ASN A 44 -11.90 22.88 10.47
N SER A 45 -11.92 21.85 11.34
CA SER A 45 -10.66 21.47 12.04
C SER A 45 -10.38 20.01 12.41
N SER A 46 -11.16 19.00 11.99
CA SER A 46 -10.78 17.60 12.26
C SER A 46 -11.39 16.59 11.29
N LEU A 47 -10.61 15.55 10.93
CA LEU A 47 -11.13 14.36 10.26
C LEU A 47 -12.20 13.71 11.17
N PRO A 48 -13.37 13.31 10.64
CA PRO A 48 -14.49 12.90 11.47
C PRO A 48 -14.22 11.57 12.14
N ALA A 49 -14.36 11.55 13.47
CA ALA A 49 -14.40 10.32 14.24
C ALA A 49 -15.69 9.50 13.99
N HIS A 50 -16.76 10.09 13.45
CA HIS A 50 -18.01 9.37 13.15
C HIS A 50 -18.83 10.00 12.01
N GLY A 51 -19.21 9.18 11.01
CA GLY A 51 -20.52 9.26 10.34
C GLY A 51 -20.86 10.47 9.47
N VAL A 52 -19.90 11.09 8.77
CA VAL A 52 -20.27 12.03 7.70
C VAL A 52 -20.79 11.20 6.53
N GLY A 53 -22.10 11.27 6.26
CA GLY A 53 -22.65 10.69 5.03
C GLY A 53 -21.93 11.25 3.80
N GLY A 54 -21.90 10.50 2.71
CA GLY A 54 -21.21 10.90 1.50
C GLY A 54 -21.67 10.08 0.30
N THR A 55 -21.30 10.54 -0.88
CA THR A 55 -21.58 9.82 -2.14
C THR A 55 -20.31 9.11 -2.57
N ILE A 56 -20.40 7.81 -2.81
CA ILE A 56 -19.32 7.07 -3.46
C ILE A 56 -19.23 7.55 -4.91
N VAL A 57 -18.04 7.99 -5.32
CA VAL A 57 -17.78 8.57 -6.66
C VAL A 57 -16.77 7.77 -7.47
N TRP A 58 -16.08 6.82 -6.83
CA TRP A 58 -15.17 5.88 -7.47
C TRP A 58 -14.98 4.66 -6.56
N GLU A 59 -14.79 3.51 -7.19
CA GLU A 59 -14.72 2.18 -6.57
C GLU A 59 -13.63 1.35 -7.27
N TRP A 60 -12.94 0.52 -6.50
CA TRP A 60 -11.98 -0.48 -6.99
C TRP A 60 -12.14 -1.77 -6.20
N HIS A 61 -12.62 -2.80 -6.87
CA HIS A 61 -12.89 -4.10 -6.27
C HIS A 61 -11.74 -5.05 -6.59
N LEU A 62 -11.09 -5.61 -5.57
CA LEU A 62 -10.03 -6.60 -5.80
C LEU A 62 -10.56 -7.82 -6.58
N LEU A 63 -11.84 -8.16 -6.40
CA LEU A 63 -12.49 -9.26 -7.09
C LEU A 63 -12.52 -9.12 -8.61
N ASP A 64 -12.41 -7.89 -9.14
CA ASP A 64 -12.30 -7.64 -10.58
C ASP A 64 -10.87 -7.91 -11.12
N HIS A 65 -9.90 -8.10 -10.22
CA HIS A 65 -8.47 -8.22 -10.51
C HIS A 65 -7.88 -9.55 -10.05
N LEU A 66 -8.70 -10.61 -10.11
CA LEU A 66 -8.27 -11.97 -9.82
C LEU A 66 -7.68 -12.66 -11.05
N ILE A 67 -6.78 -13.61 -10.83
CA ILE A 67 -6.36 -14.53 -11.90
C ILE A 67 -7.57 -15.33 -12.41
N PRO A 68 -7.59 -15.75 -13.69
CA PRO A 68 -8.64 -16.64 -14.18
C PRO A 68 -8.61 -18.00 -13.45
N GLU A 69 -9.77 -18.63 -13.29
CA GLU A 69 -9.90 -19.90 -12.58
C GLU A 69 -9.04 -21.00 -13.23
N GLY A 70 -8.23 -21.70 -12.43
CA GLY A 70 -7.38 -22.81 -12.86
C GLY A 70 -6.07 -22.39 -13.56
N GLU A 71 -5.80 -21.09 -13.68
CA GLU A 71 -4.57 -20.58 -14.26
C GLU A 71 -3.41 -20.52 -13.25
N ASN A 72 -2.19 -20.47 -13.75
CA ASN A 72 -0.99 -20.34 -12.92
C ASN A 72 -0.72 -18.86 -12.60
N SER A 73 -0.61 -18.50 -11.31
CA SER A 73 -0.36 -17.12 -10.89
C SER A 73 0.94 -16.52 -11.44
N LYS A 74 1.92 -17.34 -11.84
CA LYS A 74 3.16 -16.91 -12.52
C LYS A 74 2.91 -16.20 -13.85
N ASP A 75 1.82 -16.53 -14.53
CA ASP A 75 1.43 -15.91 -15.81
C ASP A 75 0.71 -14.57 -15.61
N TYR A 76 0.26 -14.27 -14.39
CA TYR A 76 -0.54 -13.10 -14.05
C TYR A 76 0.00 -12.33 -12.83
N PRO A 77 1.28 -11.88 -12.84
CA PRO A 77 1.89 -11.23 -11.68
C PRO A 77 1.19 -9.93 -11.25
N SER A 78 0.42 -9.29 -12.14
CA SER A 78 -0.39 -8.09 -11.87
C SER A 78 -1.77 -8.36 -11.25
N LYS A 79 -2.15 -9.62 -11.06
CA LYS A 79 -3.46 -10.03 -10.52
C LYS A 79 -3.30 -10.82 -9.22
N TRP A 80 -4.36 -10.85 -8.42
CA TRP A 80 -4.38 -11.58 -7.15
C TRP A 80 -4.88 -13.00 -7.34
N ASP A 81 -4.17 -13.96 -6.76
CA ASP A 81 -4.61 -15.35 -6.73
C ASP A 81 -5.54 -15.56 -5.52
N PRO A 82 -6.83 -15.88 -5.74
CA PRO A 82 -7.78 -16.06 -4.64
C PRO A 82 -7.49 -17.26 -3.75
N GLU A 83 -6.63 -18.20 -4.16
CA GLU A 83 -6.20 -19.32 -3.30
C GLU A 83 -5.38 -18.84 -2.09
N ASN A 84 -4.76 -17.66 -2.19
CA ASN A 84 -4.09 -17.00 -1.05
C ASN A 84 -5.09 -16.41 -0.03
N GLY A 85 -6.39 -16.46 -0.32
CA GLY A 85 -7.46 -15.93 0.52
C GLY A 85 -7.63 -14.41 0.40
N ALA A 86 -8.60 -13.88 1.15
CA ALA A 86 -8.88 -12.45 1.16
C ALA A 86 -7.74 -11.68 1.84
N PRO A 87 -7.15 -10.68 1.16
CA PRO A 87 -6.10 -9.88 1.75
C PRO A 87 -6.62 -8.93 2.82
N ARG A 88 -5.70 -8.32 3.58
CA ARG A 88 -6.02 -7.30 4.59
C ARG A 88 -5.28 -6.02 4.31
N ILE A 89 -6.00 -5.01 3.83
CA ILE A 89 -5.45 -3.68 3.64
C ILE A 89 -5.42 -2.95 4.99
N ASN A 90 -4.26 -2.39 5.33
CA ASN A 90 -4.07 -1.65 6.59
C ASN A 90 -3.49 -0.24 6.41
N ALA A 91 -3.04 0.13 5.21
CA ALA A 91 -2.72 1.51 4.88
C ALA A 91 -2.98 1.81 3.40
N VAL A 92 -3.34 3.06 3.13
CA VAL A 92 -3.55 3.59 1.79
C VAL A 92 -2.95 4.99 1.66
N GLN A 93 -2.28 5.24 0.55
CA GLN A 93 -1.74 6.54 0.16
C GLN A 93 -2.11 6.83 -1.29
N TYR A 94 -2.08 8.11 -1.67
CA TYR A 94 -2.38 8.54 -3.03
C TYR A 94 -1.36 9.57 -3.50
N ASP A 95 -0.75 9.31 -4.66
CA ASP A 95 0.08 10.27 -5.37
C ASP A 95 -0.73 10.92 -6.51
N PRO A 96 -1.10 12.21 -6.39
CA PRO A 96 -1.85 12.91 -7.43
C PRO A 96 -1.04 13.20 -8.70
N LYS A 97 0.29 13.16 -8.65
CA LYS A 97 1.13 13.42 -9.83
C LYS A 97 1.18 12.21 -10.74
N LEU A 98 1.25 11.02 -10.16
CA LEU A 98 1.21 9.76 -10.88
C LEU A 98 -0.21 9.23 -11.06
N ASN A 99 -1.17 9.77 -10.30
CA ASN A 99 -2.53 9.26 -10.18
C ASN A 99 -2.55 7.77 -9.77
N GLN A 100 -1.79 7.47 -8.72
CA GLN A 100 -1.55 6.11 -8.23
C GLN A 100 -1.88 5.99 -6.76
N ILE A 101 -2.30 4.79 -6.35
CA ILE A 101 -2.64 4.45 -4.98
C ILE A 101 -1.63 3.41 -4.51
N LEU A 102 -1.03 3.64 -3.34
CA LEU A 102 -0.11 2.72 -2.67
C LEU A 102 -0.83 2.11 -1.48
N ILE A 103 -0.72 0.80 -1.35
CA ILE A 103 -1.46 0.01 -0.40
C ILE A 103 -0.50 -0.94 0.28
N SER A 104 -0.63 -1.12 1.59
CA SER A 104 -0.06 -2.30 2.26
C SER A 104 -1.17 -3.30 2.57
N SER A 105 -0.90 -4.55 2.25
CA SER A 105 -1.84 -5.65 2.25
C SER A 105 -1.14 -6.92 2.70
N ASN A 106 -1.57 -7.56 3.80
CA ASN A 106 -0.91 -8.75 4.34
C ASN A 106 0.63 -8.58 4.49
N ASN A 107 1.38 -9.28 3.63
CA ASN A 107 2.84 -9.33 3.52
C ASN A 107 3.35 -8.64 2.24
N GLU A 108 2.49 -7.91 1.53
CA GLU A 108 2.81 -7.21 0.29
C GLU A 108 2.47 -5.72 0.30
N ILE A 109 3.21 -4.97 -0.49
CA ILE A 109 2.97 -3.58 -0.84
C ILE A 109 2.57 -3.55 -2.30
N TRP A 110 1.44 -2.92 -2.61
CA TRP A 110 0.89 -2.83 -3.96
C TRP A 110 0.77 -1.39 -4.41
N ILE A 111 0.94 -1.18 -5.72
CA ILE A 111 0.64 0.08 -6.38
C ILE A 111 -0.37 -0.18 -7.48
N ILE A 112 -1.46 0.57 -7.47
CA ILE A 112 -2.50 0.50 -8.49
C ILE A 112 -2.68 1.87 -9.15
N LYS A 113 -3.09 1.87 -10.43
CA LYS A 113 -3.51 3.11 -11.10
C LYS A 113 -4.92 3.46 -10.65
N LYS A 114 -5.14 4.71 -10.24
CA LYS A 114 -6.51 5.20 -10.05
C LYS A 114 -7.14 5.52 -11.40
N PHE A 115 -7.78 4.53 -12.02
CA PHE A 115 -8.36 4.68 -13.35
C PHE A 115 -9.54 5.66 -13.38
N THR A 116 -9.74 6.26 -14.54
CA THR A 116 -10.87 7.12 -14.86
C THR A 116 -11.88 6.37 -15.73
N THR A 117 -13.08 6.92 -15.89
CA THR A 117 -14.05 6.43 -16.88
C THR A 117 -13.47 6.40 -18.30
N ILE A 118 -12.56 7.34 -18.62
CA ILE A 118 -11.89 7.39 -19.91
C ILE A 118 -10.90 6.22 -20.06
N ASP A 119 -10.13 5.88 -19.02
CA ASP A 119 -9.23 4.73 -19.05
C ASP A 119 -10.01 3.44 -19.34
N LEU A 120 -11.15 3.23 -18.67
CA LEU A 120 -12.03 2.09 -18.91
C LEU A 120 -12.60 2.07 -20.33
N TYR A 121 -13.04 3.22 -20.84
CA TYR A 121 -13.57 3.33 -22.20
C TYR A 121 -12.50 3.01 -23.25
N LEU A 122 -11.30 3.59 -23.10
CA LEU A 122 -10.19 3.35 -24.01
C LEU A 122 -9.77 1.88 -24.00
N TYR A 123 -9.69 1.26 -22.82
CA TYR A 123 -9.37 -0.16 -22.73
C TYR A 123 -10.39 -1.04 -23.47
N LYS A 124 -11.70 -0.81 -23.25
CA LYS A 124 -12.77 -1.52 -23.99
C LYS A 124 -12.73 -1.26 -25.50
N LEU A 125 -12.35 -0.06 -25.91
CA LEU A 125 -12.19 0.28 -27.32
C LEU A 125 -11.01 -0.48 -27.93
N TYR A 126 -9.86 -0.51 -27.25
CA TYR A 126 -8.69 -1.27 -27.69
C TYR A 126 -8.99 -2.76 -27.74
N GLN A 127 -9.64 -3.32 -26.72
CA GLN A 127 -10.07 -4.72 -26.74
C GLN A 127 -10.90 -5.03 -27.99
N LYS A 128 -11.94 -4.24 -28.28
CA LYS A 128 -12.75 -4.42 -29.51
C LYS A 128 -11.92 -4.30 -30.79
N LEU A 129 -10.98 -3.36 -30.86
CA LEU A 129 -10.13 -3.16 -32.03
C LEU A 129 -9.17 -4.34 -32.23
N PHE A 130 -8.47 -4.75 -31.18
CA PHE A 130 -7.50 -5.84 -31.21
C PHE A 130 -8.17 -7.16 -31.55
N THR A 131 -9.28 -7.47 -30.88
CA THR A 131 -10.09 -8.66 -31.19
C THR A 131 -10.60 -8.64 -32.63
N ARG A 132 -10.98 -7.47 -33.17
CA ARG A 132 -11.43 -7.35 -34.56
C ARG A 132 -10.30 -7.55 -35.57
N ILE A 133 -9.09 -7.08 -35.28
CA ILE A 133 -7.94 -7.12 -36.21
C ILE A 133 -7.23 -8.48 -36.15
N PHE A 134 -7.02 -9.01 -34.94
CA PHE A 134 -6.20 -10.20 -34.69
C PHE A 134 -7.03 -11.45 -34.35
N GLY A 135 -8.35 -11.32 -34.22
CA GLY A 135 -9.23 -12.38 -33.71
C GLY A 135 -9.24 -12.41 -32.17
N ASN A 136 -10.19 -13.16 -31.58
CA ASN A 136 -10.41 -13.18 -30.13
C ASN A 136 -9.14 -13.55 -29.34
N PHE A 137 -8.53 -14.69 -29.65
CA PHE A 137 -7.40 -15.20 -28.88
C PHE A 137 -6.16 -14.30 -28.98
N PHE A 138 -5.68 -14.02 -30.20
CA PHE A 138 -4.48 -13.19 -30.38
C PHE A 138 -4.71 -11.73 -29.99
N GLY A 139 -5.93 -11.21 -30.17
CA GLY A 139 -6.27 -9.84 -29.81
C GLY A 139 -6.20 -9.62 -28.30
N GLU A 140 -6.74 -10.54 -27.49
CA GLU A 140 -6.69 -10.45 -26.03
C GLU A 140 -5.27 -10.61 -25.48
N VAL A 141 -4.51 -11.60 -25.98
CA VAL A 141 -3.12 -11.82 -25.57
C VAL A 141 -2.24 -10.61 -25.92
N LEU A 142 -2.40 -10.03 -27.11
CA LEU A 142 -1.60 -8.89 -27.53
C LEU A 142 -1.98 -7.63 -26.73
N LEU A 143 -3.27 -7.44 -26.41
CA LEU A 143 -3.71 -6.32 -25.59
C LEU A 143 -3.11 -6.39 -24.18
N SER A 144 -3.17 -7.56 -23.52
CA SER A 144 -2.65 -7.72 -22.16
C SER A 144 -1.13 -7.57 -22.07
N GLN A 145 -0.40 -7.88 -23.15
CA GLN A 145 1.04 -7.60 -23.24
C GLN A 145 1.38 -6.12 -23.43
N LEU A 146 0.50 -5.35 -24.08
CA LEU A 146 0.72 -3.94 -24.37
C LEU A 146 0.16 -3.01 -23.29
N PHE A 147 -0.92 -3.43 -22.63
CA PHE A 147 -1.68 -2.62 -21.67
C PHE A 147 -2.14 -3.48 -20.51
N SER A 148 -1.84 -3.02 -19.28
CA SER A 148 -2.49 -3.55 -18.08
C SER A 148 -3.98 -3.15 -18.09
N GLU A 149 -4.85 -4.04 -17.62
CA GLU A 149 -6.27 -3.70 -17.45
C GLU A 149 -6.39 -2.55 -16.43
N PRO A 150 -7.29 -1.57 -16.64
CA PRO A 150 -7.49 -0.52 -15.66
C PRO A 150 -7.89 -1.09 -14.30
N GLY A 151 -7.03 -0.86 -13.29
CA GLY A 151 -7.23 -1.34 -11.92
C GLY A 151 -6.34 -2.52 -11.54
N ASP A 152 -5.69 -3.20 -12.49
CA ASP A 152 -4.69 -4.22 -12.18
C ASP A 152 -3.52 -3.65 -11.37
N LEU A 153 -2.82 -4.53 -10.64
CA LEU A 153 -1.65 -4.16 -9.86
C LEU A 153 -0.52 -3.75 -10.80
N LEU A 154 -0.11 -2.49 -10.74
CA LEU A 154 1.03 -1.98 -11.50
C LEU A 154 2.36 -2.53 -10.97
N TYR A 155 2.41 -2.76 -9.66
CA TYR A 155 3.60 -3.17 -8.94
C TYR A 155 3.22 -3.86 -7.64
N ARG A 156 4.03 -4.85 -7.26
CA ARG A 156 3.93 -5.61 -6.01
C ARG A 156 5.32 -5.76 -5.41
N TRP A 157 5.42 -5.82 -4.09
CA TRP A 157 6.68 -6.08 -3.40
C TRP A 157 6.43 -6.65 -2.01
N GLY A 158 7.25 -7.61 -1.57
CA GLY A 158 7.10 -8.18 -0.23
C GLY A 158 7.18 -9.70 -0.23
N ASP A 159 6.14 -10.36 -0.74
CA ASP A 159 6.00 -11.83 -0.67
C ASP A 159 5.80 -12.45 -2.06
N PRO A 160 6.90 -12.78 -2.77
CA PRO A 160 6.82 -13.37 -4.10
C PRO A 160 6.04 -14.68 -4.17
N ALA A 161 5.94 -15.43 -3.07
CA ALA A 161 5.23 -16.71 -3.06
C ALA A 161 3.74 -16.58 -3.41
N THR A 162 3.17 -15.38 -3.22
CA THR A 162 1.76 -15.09 -3.55
C THR A 162 1.47 -15.01 -5.05
N TYR A 163 2.49 -14.92 -5.91
CA TYR A 163 2.34 -14.92 -7.37
C TYR A 163 3.36 -15.78 -8.12
N LEU A 164 4.38 -16.29 -7.43
CA LEU A 164 5.32 -17.30 -7.96
C LEU A 164 5.02 -18.70 -7.42
N GLY A 165 3.94 -18.88 -6.66
CA GLY A 165 3.62 -20.12 -5.96
C GLY A 165 4.63 -20.43 -4.86
N ALA A 166 4.64 -21.67 -4.34
CA ALA A 166 5.50 -22.11 -3.24
C ALA A 166 7.03 -22.14 -3.55
N ASP A 167 7.49 -21.35 -4.52
CA ASP A 167 8.88 -21.14 -4.85
C ASP A 167 9.59 -20.34 -3.76
N THR A 168 10.40 -21.03 -2.96
CA THR A 168 11.14 -20.44 -1.83
C THR A 168 12.49 -19.85 -2.23
N SER A 169 12.86 -19.89 -3.52
CA SER A 169 14.11 -19.30 -4.00
C SER A 169 14.14 -17.78 -3.88
N HIS A 170 12.96 -17.14 -3.80
CA HIS A 170 12.80 -15.71 -3.59
C HIS A 170 12.27 -15.44 -2.18
N PRO A 171 13.09 -14.93 -1.25
CA PRO A 171 12.68 -14.75 0.13
C PRO A 171 11.64 -13.65 0.28
N GLN A 172 10.66 -13.89 1.15
CA GLN A 172 9.76 -12.85 1.63
C GLN A 172 10.55 -11.75 2.35
N THR A 173 10.24 -10.51 2.03
CA THR A 173 10.90 -9.31 2.56
C THR A 173 10.00 -8.51 3.49
N SER A 174 8.68 -8.60 3.34
CA SER A 174 7.71 -7.84 4.13
C SER A 174 6.79 -8.74 4.94
N PHE A 175 6.57 -8.41 6.22
CA PHE A 175 5.88 -9.26 7.20
C PHE A 175 4.90 -8.43 8.04
N PHE A 176 3.61 -8.51 7.71
CA PHE A 176 2.52 -7.77 8.37
C PHE A 176 2.78 -6.26 8.51
N GLN A 177 3.36 -5.65 7.48
CA GLN A 177 3.79 -4.25 7.45
C GLN A 177 2.63 -3.25 7.60
N HIS A 178 2.90 -2.11 8.22
CA HIS A 178 1.96 -1.00 8.40
C HIS A 178 2.59 0.33 7.98
N GLY A 179 1.73 1.33 7.75
CA GLY A 179 2.14 2.71 7.58
C GLY A 179 3.01 2.92 6.34
N VAL A 180 2.71 2.22 5.24
CA VAL A 180 3.41 2.40 3.98
C VAL A 180 3.17 3.81 3.41
N GLY A 181 4.22 4.43 2.88
CA GLY A 181 4.11 5.70 2.21
C GLY A 181 5.27 6.01 1.27
N TRP A 182 4.98 6.76 0.21
CA TRP A 182 6.03 7.40 -0.57
C TRP A 182 6.71 8.48 0.28
N ILE A 183 8.03 8.58 0.14
CA ILE A 183 8.75 9.75 0.61
C ILE A 183 8.51 10.87 -0.41
N ASP A 184 7.52 11.69 -0.13
CA ASP A 184 7.16 12.82 -0.97
C ASP A 184 8.19 13.94 -0.90
N ARG A 185 8.40 14.62 -2.04
CA ARG A 185 9.24 15.83 -2.06
C ARG A 185 8.63 16.95 -1.21
N PHE A 186 7.31 17.00 -1.12
CA PHE A 186 6.57 18.00 -0.37
C PHE A 186 5.73 17.27 0.68
N THR A 187 5.94 17.59 1.96
CA THR A 187 5.07 17.07 3.02
C THR A 187 3.67 17.63 2.86
N GLU A 188 2.70 17.01 3.53
CA GLU A 188 1.30 17.50 3.55
C GLU A 188 1.15 18.95 4.04
N PHE A 189 2.14 19.45 4.79
CA PHE A 189 2.20 20.83 5.30
C PHE A 189 3.03 21.77 4.43
N GLY A 190 3.46 21.33 3.24
CA GLY A 190 4.21 22.15 2.28
C GLY A 190 5.72 22.26 2.55
N TYR A 191 6.26 21.51 3.52
CA TYR A 191 7.71 21.48 3.74
C TYR A 191 8.41 20.62 2.70
N THR A 192 9.64 20.98 2.33
CA THR A 192 10.41 20.26 1.31
C THR A 192 11.36 19.25 1.93
N ILE A 193 11.30 18.01 1.45
CA ILE A 193 12.34 17.00 1.71
C ILE A 193 13.42 17.14 0.62
N PRO A 194 14.71 17.32 0.98
CA PRO A 194 15.78 17.46 0.01
C PRO A 194 15.92 16.25 -0.91
N LYS A 195 16.32 16.49 -2.17
CA LYS A 195 16.78 15.41 -3.05
C LYS A 195 17.95 14.67 -2.38
N GLY A 196 18.00 13.35 -2.55
CA GLY A 196 18.99 12.50 -1.88
C GLY A 196 18.63 12.10 -0.45
N LYS A 197 17.45 12.50 0.07
CA LYS A 197 16.90 12.02 1.35
C LYS A 197 15.73 11.05 1.16
N GLY A 198 15.82 10.21 0.13
CA GLY A 198 14.84 9.16 -0.16
C GLY A 198 13.63 9.58 -0.98
N VAL A 199 13.55 10.82 -1.49
CA VAL A 199 12.39 11.27 -2.30
C VAL A 199 12.09 10.30 -3.45
N GLY A 200 10.86 9.78 -3.49
CA GLY A 200 10.39 8.78 -4.45
C GLY A 200 10.51 7.32 -3.98
N ASN A 201 11.23 7.06 -2.88
CA ASN A 201 11.29 5.75 -2.25
C ASN A 201 10.01 5.47 -1.47
N ILE A 202 9.81 4.20 -1.13
CA ILE A 202 8.73 3.75 -0.25
C ILE A 202 9.33 3.47 1.12
N LEU A 203 8.70 4.03 2.15
CA LEU A 203 9.05 3.86 3.57
C LEU A 203 7.87 3.21 4.29
N PHE A 204 8.16 2.24 5.15
CA PHE A 204 7.14 1.50 5.89
C PHE A 204 7.72 0.88 7.16
N LEU A 205 6.82 0.45 8.05
CA LEU A 205 7.19 -0.32 9.23
C LEU A 205 6.80 -1.78 9.01
N ASN A 206 7.81 -2.64 8.92
CA ASN A 206 7.71 -4.09 8.84
C ASN A 206 7.62 -4.67 10.26
N ASN A 207 6.41 -5.06 10.66
CA ASN A 207 6.10 -5.34 12.05
C ASN A 207 6.72 -6.65 12.56
N GLN A 208 6.72 -7.68 11.71
CA GLN A 208 7.13 -9.05 12.05
C GLN A 208 8.34 -9.52 11.22
N PHE A 209 9.23 -8.58 10.90
CA PHE A 209 10.51 -8.92 10.27
C PHE A 209 11.25 -10.00 11.10
N PRO A 210 12.01 -10.94 10.51
CA PRO A 210 12.62 -12.03 11.28
C PRO A 210 13.50 -11.58 12.46
N ALA A 211 14.08 -10.39 12.39
CA ALA A 211 14.86 -9.79 13.49
C ALA A 211 14.03 -8.96 14.49
N GLY A 212 12.70 -9.03 14.44
CA GLY A 212 11.74 -8.24 15.23
C GLY A 212 11.00 -7.21 14.38
N SER A 213 10.94 -5.96 14.83
CA SER A 213 10.31 -4.89 14.02
C SER A 213 11.38 -4.09 13.28
N SER A 214 11.03 -3.57 12.11
CA SER A 214 11.98 -2.87 11.25
C SER A 214 11.30 -1.76 10.46
N VAL A 215 11.85 -0.55 10.49
CA VAL A 215 11.49 0.49 9.50
C VAL A 215 12.40 0.32 8.31
N GLN A 216 11.81 0.24 7.13
CA GLN A 216 12.49 -0.15 5.90
C GLN A 216 12.19 0.83 4.78
N GLU A 217 13.19 1.08 3.95
CA GLU A 217 13.09 1.94 2.77
C GLU A 217 13.61 1.17 1.54
N PHE A 218 12.86 1.21 0.44
CA PHE A 218 13.32 0.72 -0.86
C PHE A 218 12.95 1.68 -1.98
N THR A 219 13.69 1.58 -3.08
CA THR A 219 13.42 2.37 -4.29
C THR A 219 12.62 1.50 -5.26
N PRO A 220 11.34 1.80 -5.52
CA PRO A 220 10.58 1.04 -6.51
C PRO A 220 11.16 1.29 -7.92
N PRO A 221 11.05 0.34 -8.86
CA PRO A 221 11.57 0.45 -10.22
C PRO A 221 10.66 1.32 -11.11
N LEU A 222 10.34 2.53 -10.64
CA LEU A 222 9.49 3.51 -11.32
C LEU A 222 10.20 4.03 -12.57
N ARG A 223 9.53 3.92 -13.72
CA ARG A 223 9.99 4.44 -15.00
C ARG A 223 9.54 5.89 -15.18
N ARG A 224 10.20 6.59 -16.09
CA ARG A 224 9.91 8.01 -16.38
C ARG A 224 8.47 8.27 -16.84
N ASN A 225 7.81 7.28 -17.42
CA ASN A 225 6.42 7.37 -17.87
C ASN A 225 5.39 7.03 -16.77
N GLY A 226 5.83 6.81 -15.52
CA GLY A 226 4.95 6.46 -14.40
C GLY A 226 4.63 4.97 -14.28
N SER A 227 5.07 4.12 -15.22
CA SER A 227 4.91 2.66 -15.11
C SER A 227 6.03 2.04 -14.28
N TYR A 228 5.87 0.77 -13.91
CA TYR A 228 6.88 -0.02 -13.21
C TYR A 228 7.43 -1.11 -14.12
N THR A 229 8.69 -1.49 -13.88
CA THR A 229 9.26 -2.65 -14.55
C THR A 229 8.57 -3.93 -14.07
N GLN A 230 7.90 -4.61 -15.01
CA GLN A 230 7.33 -5.93 -14.79
C GLN A 230 8.46 -6.96 -14.66
N PRO A 231 8.30 -7.97 -13.80
CA PRO A 231 9.28 -9.03 -13.67
C PRO A 231 9.36 -9.86 -14.96
N ALA A 232 10.49 -10.55 -15.15
CA ALA A 232 10.54 -11.64 -16.11
C ALA A 232 9.67 -12.80 -15.60
N TYR A 233 9.26 -13.69 -16.51
CA TYR A 233 8.49 -14.88 -16.13
C TYR A 233 9.25 -15.71 -15.08
N GLY A 234 8.60 -15.97 -13.95
CA GLY A 234 9.19 -16.72 -12.84
C GLY A 234 10.09 -15.92 -11.90
N GLU A 235 10.27 -14.62 -12.13
CA GLU A 235 11.09 -13.74 -11.27
C GLU A 235 10.22 -12.81 -10.41
N PRO A 236 10.72 -12.34 -9.26
CA PRO A 236 10.00 -11.38 -8.43
C PRO A 236 10.12 -9.96 -8.98
N PHE A 237 9.21 -9.09 -8.53
CA PHE A 237 9.37 -7.65 -8.70
C PHE A 237 10.60 -7.12 -7.93
N GLU A 238 11.45 -6.37 -8.61
CA GLU A 238 12.56 -5.63 -8.01
C GLU A 238 12.08 -4.49 -7.09
N PRO A 239 12.88 -3.99 -6.12
CA PRO A 239 14.25 -4.39 -5.85
C PRO A 239 14.33 -5.64 -4.96
N SER A 240 15.38 -6.45 -5.15
CA SER A 240 15.72 -7.56 -4.23
C SER A 240 16.18 -7.10 -2.83
N GLY A 241 16.39 -5.80 -2.61
CA GLY A 241 16.96 -5.28 -1.37
C GLY A 241 16.48 -3.88 -0.96
N LEU A 242 16.87 -3.51 0.26
CA LEU A 242 16.54 -2.24 0.89
C LEU A 242 17.66 -1.21 0.67
N VAL A 243 17.31 0.06 0.58
CA VAL A 243 18.28 1.17 0.57
C VAL A 243 18.53 1.74 1.96
N TRP A 244 17.60 1.54 2.90
CA TRP A 244 17.77 1.91 4.30
C TRP A 244 16.96 0.99 5.21
N GLN A 245 17.47 0.77 6.43
CA GLN A 245 16.82 -0.03 7.45
C GLN A 245 17.20 0.46 8.85
N TYR A 246 16.23 0.43 9.76
CA TYR A 246 16.40 0.65 11.21
C TYR A 246 15.50 -0.32 11.98
N ASN A 247 16.10 -1.20 12.78
CA ASN A 247 15.41 -2.35 13.36
C ASN A 247 15.68 -2.52 14.87
N THR A 248 15.04 -3.52 15.46
CA THR A 248 15.11 -3.86 16.89
C THR A 248 16.44 -4.43 17.35
N VAL A 249 17.30 -4.93 16.45
CA VAL A 249 18.60 -5.52 16.84
C VAL A 249 19.72 -4.48 16.92
N ILE A 250 19.47 -3.25 16.46
CA ILE A 250 20.37 -2.12 16.73
C ILE A 250 20.34 -1.86 18.24
N GLU A 251 21.51 -1.77 18.88
CA GLU A 251 21.59 -1.46 20.30
C GLU A 251 20.98 -0.09 20.61
N GLY A 252 20.03 -0.05 21.53
CA GLY A 252 19.23 1.16 21.78
C GLY A 252 18.33 1.57 20.61
N GLY A 253 18.13 0.67 19.65
CA GLY A 253 17.44 0.86 18.37
C GLY A 253 15.92 0.97 18.47
N LEU A 254 15.25 0.47 17.43
CA LEU A 254 13.78 0.55 17.33
C LEU A 254 13.13 -0.22 18.48
N PRO A 255 12.23 0.40 19.27
CA PRO A 255 11.39 -0.34 20.20
C PRO A 255 10.45 -1.30 19.46
N PRO A 256 10.16 -2.51 20.00
CA PRO A 256 9.29 -3.47 19.34
C PRO A 256 7.92 -2.89 18.96
N ALA A 257 7.47 -3.22 17.75
CA ALA A 257 6.21 -2.79 17.17
C ALA A 257 5.56 -3.94 16.37
N PRO A 258 5.10 -5.02 17.01
CA PRO A 258 4.70 -6.26 16.30
C PRO A 258 3.37 -6.21 15.53
N PHE A 259 2.55 -5.15 15.66
CA PHE A 259 1.25 -5.09 14.99
C PHE A 259 0.73 -3.67 14.69
N LEU A 260 1.43 -2.60 15.10
CA LEU A 260 1.06 -1.22 14.82
C LEU A 260 2.28 -0.32 14.73
N GLY A 261 2.19 0.69 13.87
CA GLY A 261 3.14 1.77 13.79
C GLY A 261 3.27 2.32 12.39
N SER A 262 4.13 3.33 12.24
CA SER A 262 4.41 3.97 10.97
C SER A 262 5.74 4.71 11.04
N ALA A 263 6.24 5.11 9.88
CA ALA A 263 7.41 5.97 9.78
C ALA A 263 7.20 7.03 8.70
N GLN A 264 7.79 8.20 8.90
CA GLN A 264 7.74 9.30 7.96
C GLN A 264 9.10 9.99 7.85
N ARG A 265 9.52 10.29 6.63
CA ARG A 265 10.69 11.13 6.38
C ARG A 265 10.36 12.59 6.65
N LEU A 266 11.19 13.26 7.44
CA LEU A 266 11.04 14.67 7.81
C LEU A 266 11.81 15.61 6.86
N PRO A 267 11.48 16.93 6.83
CA PRO A 267 12.17 17.92 5.99
C PRO A 267 13.68 18.05 6.27
N ASN A 268 14.12 17.77 7.49
CA ASN A 268 15.55 17.74 7.85
C ASN A 268 16.28 16.47 7.35
N GLY A 269 15.55 15.51 6.76
CA GLY A 269 16.06 14.23 6.27
C GLY A 269 16.03 13.09 7.29
N ASN A 270 15.66 13.35 8.54
CA ASN A 270 15.50 12.33 9.58
C ASN A 270 14.22 11.52 9.38
N THR A 271 14.10 10.37 10.04
CA THR A 271 12.89 9.54 10.09
C THR A 271 12.20 9.75 11.43
N LEU A 272 10.96 10.22 11.42
CA LEU A 272 10.07 10.10 12.57
C LEU A 272 9.42 8.71 12.55
N ILE A 273 9.46 8.00 13.66
CA ILE A 273 8.93 6.64 13.79
C ILE A 273 7.98 6.58 14.98
N GLY A 274 6.78 6.09 14.75
CA GLY A 274 5.82 5.74 15.79
C GLY A 274 5.75 4.23 15.96
N ALA A 275 6.29 3.70 17.05
CA ALA A 275 6.18 2.31 17.44
C ALA A 275 5.00 2.15 18.41
N GLY A 276 3.82 1.85 17.85
CA GLY A 276 2.54 1.92 18.57
C GLY A 276 2.49 1.08 19.85
N PRO A 277 2.78 -0.23 19.82
CA PRO A 277 2.67 -1.12 20.97
C PRO A 277 3.61 -0.77 22.13
N SER A 278 4.77 -0.16 21.83
CA SER A 278 5.72 0.31 22.84
C SER A 278 5.45 1.73 23.31
N GLY A 279 4.46 2.43 22.70
CA GLY A 279 4.17 3.83 22.99
C GLY A 279 5.32 4.77 22.63
N ALA A 280 6.26 4.35 21.78
CA ALA A 280 7.45 5.11 21.48
C ALA A 280 7.27 5.96 20.22
N CYS A 281 7.68 7.22 20.31
CA CYS A 281 7.90 8.10 19.17
C CYS A 281 9.38 8.49 19.16
N ILE A 282 10.09 8.18 18.08
CA ILE A 282 11.53 8.45 17.96
C ILE A 282 11.83 9.17 16.65
N GLU A 283 12.78 10.10 16.69
CA GLU A 283 13.37 10.70 15.49
C GLU A 283 14.80 10.17 15.34
N VAL A 284 15.08 9.64 14.15
CA VAL A 284 16.34 8.95 13.85
C VAL A 284 16.97 9.56 12.60
N THR A 285 18.27 9.80 12.65
CA THR A 285 19.05 10.27 11.49
C THR A 285 19.22 9.18 10.43
N GLN A 286 19.69 9.56 9.24
CA GLN A 286 20.08 8.60 8.21
C GLN A 286 21.15 7.62 8.68
N ASP A 287 22.05 8.09 9.55
CA ASP A 287 23.13 7.30 10.16
C ASP A 287 22.66 6.47 11.36
N ARG A 288 21.33 6.34 11.55
CA ARG A 288 20.68 5.49 12.57
C ARG A 288 20.90 5.97 14.02
N THR A 289 21.28 7.22 14.21
CA THR A 289 21.36 7.84 15.54
C THR A 289 20.02 8.45 15.94
N ILE A 290 19.54 8.12 17.14
CA ILE A 290 18.37 8.77 17.74
C ILE A 290 18.74 10.21 18.12
N VAL A 291 17.98 11.18 17.62
CA VAL A 291 18.13 12.61 18.00
C VAL A 291 17.08 13.07 19.00
N TRP A 292 15.93 12.41 18.99
CA TRP A 292 14.86 12.67 19.94
C TRP A 292 14.04 11.40 20.17
N LYS A 293 13.55 11.23 21.40
CA LYS A 293 12.72 10.10 21.81
C LYS A 293 11.71 10.55 22.86
N TYR A 294 10.47 10.14 22.65
CA TYR A 294 9.40 10.25 23.62
C TYR A 294 8.74 8.89 23.81
N ILE A 295 8.50 8.53 25.07
CA ILE A 295 7.73 7.33 25.44
C ILE A 295 6.47 7.81 26.13
N VAL A 296 5.30 7.39 25.62
CA VAL A 296 4.02 7.68 26.26
C VAL A 296 4.06 7.13 27.69
N PRO A 297 3.88 7.97 28.73
CA PRO A 297 4.16 7.59 30.12
C PRO A 297 3.10 6.69 30.78
N VAL A 298 2.12 6.17 30.03
CA VAL A 298 1.08 5.31 30.58
C VAL A 298 1.54 3.86 30.56
N ALA A 299 2.18 3.45 31.65
CA ALA A 299 2.40 2.06 31.99
C ALA A 299 1.06 1.36 32.30
N ASN A 300 0.88 0.17 31.72
CA ASN A 300 -0.18 -0.82 31.95
C ASN A 300 -1.53 -0.60 31.25
N GLY A 301 -1.69 -1.28 30.12
CA GLY A 301 -2.95 -1.90 29.73
C GLY A 301 -3.85 -1.08 28.82
N CYS A 302 -3.54 -1.05 27.53
CA CYS A 302 -4.63 -1.02 26.54
C CYS A 302 -5.19 -2.45 26.45
N SER A 303 -5.96 -2.84 27.47
CA SER A 303 -6.88 -3.95 27.30
C SER A 303 -7.88 -3.56 26.21
N ARG A 304 -8.11 -4.49 25.30
CA ARG A 304 -9.03 -4.42 24.15
C ARG A 304 -10.21 -3.46 24.36
N PRO A 305 -10.66 -2.70 23.34
CA PRO A 305 -11.83 -1.85 23.46
C PRO A 305 -13.03 -2.69 23.91
N GLY A 306 -13.51 -2.47 25.13
CA GLY A 306 -14.61 -3.24 25.73
C GLY A 306 -14.55 -3.44 27.25
N SER A 307 -13.39 -3.30 27.90
CA SER A 307 -13.34 -3.37 29.37
C SER A 307 -13.60 -2.00 29.98
N ARG A 308 -14.84 -1.76 30.43
CA ARG A 308 -15.12 -0.65 31.36
C ARG A 308 -14.31 -0.89 32.65
N ARG A 309 -13.29 -0.07 32.86
CA ARG A 309 -12.78 0.38 34.17
C ARG A 309 -11.69 1.43 33.92
N CYS A 310 -12.12 2.68 33.81
CA CYS A 310 -11.62 3.75 34.67
C CYS A 310 -12.62 3.88 35.82
#